data_AF-A0A067Z7Q8-F1
#
_entry.id   AF-A0A067Z7Q8-F1
#
_cell.length_a   1.000
_cell.length_b   1.000
_cell.length_c   1.000
_cell.angle_alpha   90.00
_cell.angle_beta   90.00
_cell.angle_gamma   90.00
#
_symmetry.space_group_name_H-M   'P 1'
#
loop_
_entity.id
_entity.type
_entity.pdbx_description
1 polymer ?
#
loop_
_entity_poly.entity_id
_entity_poly.type
_entity_poly.pdbx_seq_one_letter_code
_entity_poly.pdbx_strand_id
1 'polypeptide(L)'
;MRKISLAILCCSLLTSGCAQKPVPVMIGNKYYLAGDNLCVKYKVLPDDSISCLSKWDKVTGSRYAMTDRQVSDYIKKRQIMTRNIKNRMHMSDLELQIYNQQPWPQWQ
;
A
#
# COMPACT_ATOMS: atom_id res chain seq x y z
N MET A 1 -31.12 -11.20 42.04
CA MET A 1 -29.75 -10.81 41.67
C MET A 1 -29.50 -11.17 40.20
N ARG A 2 -29.67 -10.21 39.29
CA ARG A 2 -29.44 -10.39 37.84
C ARG A 2 -27.95 -10.26 37.55
N LYS A 3 -27.25 -11.39 37.38
CA LYS A 3 -25.85 -11.42 36.91
C LYS A 3 -25.86 -11.13 35.41
N ILE A 4 -25.87 -9.84 35.06
CA ILE A 4 -25.73 -9.40 33.67
C ILE A 4 -24.29 -9.70 33.26
N SER A 5 -24.14 -10.66 32.35
CA SER A 5 -22.87 -11.12 31.79
C SER A 5 -22.09 -9.97 31.15
N LEU A 6 -21.21 -9.35 31.94
CA LEU A 6 -20.25 -8.31 31.56
C LEU A 6 -19.10 -8.84 30.68
N ALA A 7 -19.33 -9.93 29.93
CA ALA A 7 -18.31 -10.62 29.13
C ALA A 7 -18.48 -10.42 27.61
N ILE A 8 -19.60 -9.83 27.16
CA ILE A 8 -19.95 -9.75 25.73
C ILE A 8 -19.38 -8.48 25.06
N LEU A 9 -18.90 -7.49 25.84
CA LEU A 9 -18.50 -6.18 25.30
C LEU A 9 -17.04 -6.09 24.80
N CYS A 10 -16.18 -7.09 25.05
CA CYS A 10 -14.75 -7.01 24.70
C CYS A 10 -14.36 -7.60 23.34
N CYS A 11 -15.27 -8.26 22.60
CA CYS A 11 -14.91 -8.94 21.34
C CYS A 11 -15.14 -8.10 20.06
N SER A 12 -15.64 -6.88 20.15
CA SER A 12 -16.00 -6.05 18.98
C SER A 12 -14.89 -5.13 18.45
N LEU A 13 -13.67 -5.16 19.01
CA LEU A 13 -12.61 -4.19 18.70
C LEU A 13 -11.47 -4.68 17.79
N LEU A 14 -11.51 -5.92 17.28
CA LEU A 14 -10.35 -6.53 16.60
C LEU A 14 -10.50 -6.78 15.08
N THR A 15 -11.52 -6.24 14.41
CA THR A 15 -11.70 -6.46 12.96
C THR A 15 -11.31 -5.27 12.09
N SER A 16 -10.30 -4.48 12.46
CA SER A 16 -9.63 -3.57 11.52
C SER A 16 -8.63 -4.35 10.65
N GLY A 17 -9.16 -5.19 9.76
CA GLY A 17 -8.33 -5.83 8.73
C GLY A 17 -7.77 -4.76 7.80
N CYS A 18 -6.44 -4.55 7.81
CA CYS A 18 -5.78 -3.74 6.79
C CYS A 18 -6.04 -4.38 5.42
N ALA A 19 -6.99 -3.84 4.66
CA ALA A 19 -7.23 -4.26 3.30
C ALA A 19 -6.00 -3.89 2.46
N GLN A 20 -5.17 -4.88 2.14
CA GLN A 20 -4.02 -4.69 1.25
C GLN A 20 -4.56 -4.26 -0.12
N LYS A 21 -4.18 -3.07 -0.58
CA LYS A 21 -4.64 -2.58 -1.87
C LYS A 21 -3.85 -3.27 -2.99
N PRO A 22 -4.51 -3.62 -4.10
CA PRO A 22 -3.80 -4.17 -5.24
C PRO A 22 -2.87 -3.11 -5.84
N VAL A 23 -1.69 -3.54 -6.27
CA VAL A 23 -0.69 -2.69 -6.92
C VAL A 23 -0.35 -3.23 -8.30
N PRO A 24 0.01 -2.38 -9.26
CA PRO A 24 0.53 -2.84 -10.55
C PRO A 24 1.83 -3.63 -10.37
N VAL A 25 1.84 -4.86 -10.89
CA VAL A 25 3.00 -5.76 -10.91
C VAL A 25 3.24 -6.16 -12.36
N MET A 26 4.51 -6.18 -12.77
CA MET A 26 4.90 -6.69 -14.09
C MET A 26 4.97 -8.21 -14.04
N ILE A 27 4.20 -8.89 -14.89
CA ILE A 27 4.16 -10.34 -15.02
C ILE A 27 4.35 -10.66 -16.50
N GLY A 28 5.47 -11.30 -16.84
CA GLY A 28 5.92 -11.37 -18.24
C GLY A 28 6.18 -9.96 -18.78
N ASN A 29 5.48 -9.58 -19.86
CA ASN A 29 5.65 -8.28 -20.52
C ASN A 29 4.44 -7.34 -20.36
N LYS A 30 3.54 -7.63 -19.40
CA LYS A 30 2.32 -6.87 -19.15
C LYS A 30 2.18 -6.54 -17.66
N TYR A 31 1.47 -5.46 -17.35
CA TYR A 31 1.19 -5.06 -15.97
C TYR A 31 -0.18 -5.55 -15.54
N TYR A 32 -0.29 -6.07 -14.32
CA TYR A 32 -1.54 -6.54 -13.74
C TYR A 32 -1.70 -5.98 -12.33
N LEU A 33 -2.93 -5.78 -11.89
CA LEU A 33 -3.20 -5.44 -10.50
C LEU A 33 -3.10 -6.72 -9.65
N ALA A 34 -2.12 -6.82 -8.76
CA ALA A 34 -1.88 -8.00 -7.92
C ALA A 34 -1.36 -7.60 -6.53
N GLY A 35 -1.15 -8.60 -5.65
CA GLY A 35 -0.52 -8.39 -4.34
C GLY A 35 -1.47 -7.99 -3.22
N ASP A 36 -2.78 -8.09 -3.43
CA ASP A 36 -3.81 -7.98 -2.39
C ASP A 36 -4.28 -9.38 -1.92
N ASN A 37 -5.10 -9.41 -0.86
CA ASN A 37 -5.61 -10.67 -0.28
C ASN A 37 -6.37 -11.55 -1.29
N LEU A 38 -6.95 -10.93 -2.33
CA LEU A 38 -7.65 -11.63 -3.40
C LEU A 38 -6.72 -12.04 -4.55
N CYS A 39 -5.45 -11.67 -4.57
CA CYS A 39 -4.51 -12.03 -5.63
C CYS A 39 -3.08 -12.12 -5.08
N VAL A 40 -2.92 -12.96 -4.05
CA VAL A 40 -1.63 -13.20 -3.39
C VAL A 40 -0.72 -14.04 -4.29
N LYS A 41 -1.30 -15.06 -4.92
CA LYS A 41 -0.67 -15.88 -5.95
C LYS A 41 -1.42 -15.71 -7.26
N TYR A 42 -0.79 -16.08 -8.36
CA TYR A 42 -1.40 -15.97 -9.69
C TYR A 42 -0.97 -17.11 -10.62
N LYS A 43 -1.81 -17.38 -11.62
CA LYS A 43 -1.48 -18.19 -12.81
C LYS A 43 -1.75 -17.36 -14.05
N VAL A 44 -0.80 -17.31 -14.98
CA VAL A 44 -0.96 -16.60 -16.24
C VAL A 44 -1.89 -17.39 -17.17
N LEU A 45 -2.85 -16.70 -17.77
CA LEU A 45 -3.79 -17.25 -18.74
C LEU A 45 -3.47 -16.70 -20.15
N PRO A 46 -3.85 -17.41 -21.22
CA PRO A 46 -3.49 -17.03 -22.59
C PRO A 46 -4.23 -15.79 -23.13
N ASP A 47 -5.29 -15.35 -22.47
CA ASP A 47 -6.16 -14.23 -22.85
C ASP A 47 -5.72 -12.88 -22.25
N ASP A 48 -4.42 -12.72 -21.99
CA ASP A 48 -3.86 -11.55 -21.31
C ASP A 48 -4.51 -11.28 -19.95
N SER A 49 -4.84 -12.35 -19.24
CA SER A 49 -5.35 -12.30 -17.89
C SER A 49 -4.53 -13.16 -16.95
N ILE A 50 -4.70 -12.91 -15.66
CA ILE A 50 -4.20 -13.77 -14.60
C ILE A 50 -5.38 -14.34 -13.82
N SER A 51 -5.32 -15.63 -13.51
CA SER A 51 -6.15 -16.22 -12.47
C SER A 51 -5.50 -15.92 -11.12
N CYS A 52 -6.22 -15.21 -10.27
CA CYS A 52 -5.79 -14.87 -8.92
C CYS A 52 -6.11 -16.01 -7.96
N LEU A 53 -5.17 -16.29 -7.06
CA LEU A 53 -5.35 -17.25 -5.99
C LEU A 53 -5.07 -16.60 -4.63
N SER A 54 -5.84 -17.05 -3.64
CA SER A 54 -5.59 -16.76 -2.23
C SER A 54 -4.30 -17.44 -1.75
N LYS A 55 -3.90 -17.15 -0.51
CA LYS A 55 -2.76 -17.79 0.16
C LYS A 55 -2.84 -19.33 0.17
N TRP A 56 -4.06 -19.89 0.22
CA TRP A 56 -4.34 -21.33 0.25
C TRP A 56 -4.61 -21.93 -1.13
N ASP A 57 -4.16 -21.28 -2.21
CA ASP A 57 -4.29 -21.76 -3.60
C ASP A 57 -5.75 -21.91 -4.08
N LYS A 58 -6.71 -21.35 -3.35
CA LYS A 58 -8.10 -21.23 -3.82
C LYS A 58 -8.19 -20.09 -4.84
N VAL A 59 -8.79 -20.37 -5.99
CA VAL A 59 -9.12 -19.36 -7.02
C VAL A 59 -10.10 -18.35 -6.43
N THR A 60 -9.75 -17.08 -6.54
CA THR A 60 -10.51 -15.94 -6.01
C THR A 60 -11.10 -15.07 -7.12
N GLY A 61 -10.59 -15.18 -8.34
CA GLY A 61 -11.08 -14.48 -9.52
C GLY A 61 -10.02 -14.38 -10.61
N SER A 62 -10.25 -13.52 -11.60
CA SER A 62 -9.30 -13.21 -12.66
C SER A 62 -9.13 -11.70 -12.83
N ARG A 63 -7.99 -11.28 -13.36
CA ARG A 63 -7.68 -9.88 -13.65
C ARG A 63 -7.00 -9.76 -14.99
N TYR A 64 -7.42 -8.78 -15.78
CA TYR A 64 -6.83 -8.50 -17.08
C TYR A 64 -5.57 -7.64 -16.96
N ALA A 65 -4.74 -7.70 -17.99
CA ALA A 65 -3.64 -6.78 -18.18
C ALA A 65 -4.16 -5.34 -18.17
N MET A 66 -3.42 -4.46 -17.51
CA MET A 66 -3.65 -3.02 -17.55
C MET A 66 -3.35 -2.51 -18.95
N THR A 67 -4.15 -1.55 -19.41
CA THR A 67 -3.88 -0.84 -20.67
C THR A 67 -2.68 0.09 -20.51
N ASP A 68 -2.03 0.43 -21.62
CA ASP A 68 -0.88 1.36 -21.61
C ASP A 68 -1.21 2.70 -20.96
N ARG A 69 -2.45 3.19 -21.18
CA ARG A 69 -2.95 4.40 -20.53
C ARG A 69 -3.01 4.25 -19.01
N GLN A 70 -3.52 3.12 -18.51
CA GLN A 70 -3.58 2.85 -17.07
C GLN A 70 -2.20 2.73 -16.45
N VAL A 71 -1.24 2.11 -17.16
CA VAL A 71 0.16 2.00 -16.71
C VAL A 71 0.81 3.38 -16.66
N SER A 72 0.68 4.18 -17.72
CA SER A 72 1.20 5.56 -17.79
C SER A 72 0.65 6.42 -16.66
N ASP A 73 -0.66 6.39 -16.43
CA ASP A 73 -1.31 7.15 -15.36
C ASP A 73 -0.80 6.75 -13.97
N TYR A 74 -0.61 5.44 -13.74
CA TYR A 74 -0.04 4.94 -12.49
C TYR A 74 1.39 5.44 -12.28
N ILE A 75 2.26 5.31 -13.28
CA ILE A 75 3.65 5.76 -13.21
C ILE A 75 3.71 7.27 -12.94
N LYS A 76 2.92 8.05 -13.66
CA LYS A 76 2.84 9.51 -13.48
C LYS A 76 2.40 9.88 -12.07
N LYS A 77 1.33 9.25 -11.55
CA LYS A 77 0.85 9.47 -10.18
C LYS A 77 1.92 9.11 -9.14
N ARG A 78 2.61 7.99 -9.33
CA ARG A 78 3.68 7.54 -8.43
C ARG A 78 4.86 8.52 -8.42
N GLN A 79 5.29 9.01 -9.58
CA GLN A 79 6.37 10.00 -9.70
C GLN A 79 6.02 11.32 -8.99
N ILE A 80 4.80 11.83 -9.17
CA ILE A 80 4.34 13.05 -8.49
C ILE A 80 4.35 12.84 -6.97
N MET A 81 3.83 11.71 -6.50
CA MET A 81 3.83 11.36 -5.08
C MET A 81 5.25 11.31 -4.51
N THR A 82 6.18 10.62 -5.17
CA THR A 82 7.57 10.53 -4.74
C THR A 82 8.27 11.89 -4.74
N ARG A 83 8.02 12.74 -5.74
CA ARG A 83 8.55 14.10 -5.78
C ARG A 83 8.05 14.92 -4.59
N ASN A 84 6.76 14.85 -4.29
CA ASN A 84 6.18 15.58 -3.16
C ASN A 84 6.77 15.11 -1.82
N ILE A 85 7.01 13.81 -1.64
CA ILE A 85 7.65 13.26 -0.44
C ILE A 85 9.11 13.74 -0.35
N LYS A 86 9.87 13.67 -1.44
CA LYS A 86 11.25 14.16 -1.50
C LYS A 86 11.36 15.64 -1.11
N ASN A 87 10.46 16.47 -1.63
CA ASN A 87 10.44 17.90 -1.30
C ASN A 87 10.13 18.15 0.19
N ARG A 88 9.22 17.37 0.78
CA ARG A 88 8.93 17.46 2.23
C ARG A 88 10.12 17.03 3.10
N MET A 89 10.81 15.96 2.72
CA MET A 89 12.01 15.52 3.44
C MET A 89 13.13 16.57 3.33
N HIS A 90 13.36 17.14 2.14
CA HIS A 90 14.37 18.17 1.94
C HIS A 90 14.13 19.42 2.81
N MET A 91 12.86 19.83 2.99
CA MET A 91 12.51 20.92 3.91
C MET A 91 12.89 20.59 5.36
N SER A 92 12.61 19.38 5.82
CA SER A 92 12.98 18.93 7.17
C SER A 92 14.49 18.92 7.38
N ASP A 93 15.28 18.53 6.37
CA ASP A 93 16.75 18.53 6.47
C ASP A 93 17.30 19.96 6.57
N LEU A 94 16.72 20.90 5.83
CA LEU A 94 17.10 22.32 5.90
C LEU A 94 16.80 22.92 7.29
N GLU A 95 15.65 22.59 7.88
CA GLU A 95 15.31 23.04 9.25
C GLU A 95 16.31 22.53 10.29
N LEU A 96 16.74 21.26 10.19
CA LEU A 96 17.75 20.68 11.08
C LEU A 96 19.14 21.31 10.90
N GLN A 97 19.51 21.65 9.66
CA GLN A 97 20.77 22.36 9.38
C GLN A 97 20.76 23.76 10.00
N ILE A 98 19.65 24.48 9.89
CA ILE A 98 19.49 25.81 10.49
C ILE A 98 19.61 25.72 12.01
N TYR A 99 18.94 24.75 12.65
CA TYR A 99 19.03 24.53 14.09
C TYR A 99 20.48 24.23 14.54
N ASN A 100 21.19 23.33 13.85
CA ASN A 100 22.58 22.99 14.18
C ASN A 100 23.59 24.13 13.94
N GLN A 101 23.23 25.16 13.17
CA GLN A 101 24.07 26.35 12.95
C GLN A 101 23.84 27.46 13.97
N GLN A 102 22.87 27.32 14.89
CA GLN A 102 22.65 28.33 15.93
C GLN A 102 23.76 28.21 17.01
N PRO A 103 24.50 29.30 17.31
CA PRO A 103 25.46 29.28 18.41
C PRO A 103 24.71 29.03 19.73
N TRP A 104 25.17 28.06 20.51
CA TRP A 104 24.61 27.76 21.83
C TRP A 104 24.59 29.03 22.69
N PRO A 105 23.47 29.34 23.36
CA PRO A 105 23.41 30.49 24.25
C PRO A 105 24.52 30.37 25.29
N GLN A 106 25.44 31.34 25.28
CA GLN A 106 26.43 31.48 26.33
C GLN A 106 25.69 32.06 27.53
N TRP A 107 25.25 31.20 28.45
CA TRP A 107 24.70 31.65 29.73
C TRP A 107 25.81 32.44 30.44
N GLN A 108 25.66 33.77 30.48
CA GLN A 108 26.46 34.67 31.30
C GLN A 108 25.89 34.74 32.72
#